data_AF-A0A8T1Z2P9-F1
#
_entry.id   AF-A0A8T1Z2P9-F1
#
_cell.length_a   1.000
_cell.length_b   1.000
_cell.length_c   1.000
_cell.angle_alpha   90.00
_cell.angle_beta   90.00
_cell.angle_gamma   90.00
#
_symmetry.space_group_name_H-M   'P 1'
#
loop_
_entity.id
_entity.type
_entity.pdbx_description
1 polymer ?
#
loop_
_entity_poly.entity_id
_entity_poly.type
_entity_poly.pdbx_seq_one_letter_code
_entity_poly.pdbx_strand_id
1 'polypeptide(L)'
;MMNNISHLESDYSEYVEVDPTGRYGRYNEVLGKGSSKTVYRGFDEYQGIEVAWNQVKLYDFLQSPQELERLYCEIHLLKTLKHKSIMKFYASWVDTDNRNINFVTEMFTSGTLRQYRLKHKRVNIRAVKNWCRQILRGLNYLHTHDPPVIHRDLKCDNIFINGNQGEVKIGDLGLAACLQHSHAAHCVGTPEFMAPEVYKEEYNQLVDIYSFGMCVLEMVTFDYPYSECSHPAQIYKRVISGKKPDGLDKVKDPEVRGFIEKCLATVSLRLSACELLDDHFLCIDEGESDMRRVESQRGLIDEAGTLLRHSYHIADSFYNDRTNINSFDHPHYLNGYYNGDETVESHGIDLLEFPNDDDDEEDDDKSFGNVNISIKGDRRENGDGLFLRLRIVDKEGRVRNIYFPFDIETDTAISVAREMVEELEMDDRDVTKIANMIDGEIASFVPNWSIFCSSASNRSSWVQSWISVR
;
A
#
# COMPACT_ATOMS: atom_id res chain seq x y z
N MET A 1 -30.09 -50.66 19.97
CA MET A 1 -29.02 -50.98 20.93
C MET A 1 -28.56 -49.67 21.54
N MET A 2 -28.82 -49.51 22.84
CA MET A 2 -28.21 -48.48 23.68
C MET A 2 -26.69 -48.72 23.77
N ASN A 3 -25.97 -47.64 24.12
CA ASN A 3 -24.58 -47.56 24.60
C ASN A 3 -23.48 -47.42 23.54
N ASN A 4 -23.08 -46.17 23.30
CA ASN A 4 -21.79 -45.65 23.79
C ASN A 4 -21.63 -44.18 23.33
N ILE A 5 -22.37 -43.28 23.99
CA ILE A 5 -22.06 -41.84 24.00
C ILE A 5 -21.51 -41.57 25.41
N SER A 6 -20.24 -41.89 25.60
CA SER A 6 -19.48 -41.52 26.80
C SER A 6 -18.01 -41.61 26.43
N HIS A 7 -17.32 -40.45 26.47
CA HIS A 7 -15.92 -40.19 26.05
C HIS A 7 -15.69 -39.58 24.67
N LEU A 8 -16.37 -38.48 24.35
CA LEU A 8 -15.88 -37.52 23.34
C LEU A 8 -16.23 -36.07 23.72
N GLU A 9 -16.08 -35.72 24.99
CA GLU A 9 -16.22 -34.33 25.46
C GLU A 9 -15.17 -34.06 26.54
N SER A 10 -13.98 -33.59 26.14
CA SER A 10 -13.12 -32.74 26.99
C SER A 10 -11.88 -32.14 26.30
N ASP A 11 -11.79 -32.05 24.96
CA ASP A 11 -10.56 -31.49 24.34
C ASP A 11 -10.81 -30.79 22.98
N TYR A 12 -12.02 -30.25 22.78
CA TYR A 12 -12.35 -29.47 21.59
C TYR A 12 -11.86 -28.02 21.75
N SER A 13 -10.57 -27.83 21.51
CA SER A 13 -9.88 -26.56 21.21
C SER A 13 -10.19 -25.37 22.15
N GLU A 14 -9.63 -25.43 23.34
CA GLU A 14 -9.61 -24.31 24.30
C GLU A 14 -8.83 -23.12 23.69
N TYR A 15 -9.46 -21.96 23.59
CA TYR A 15 -8.76 -20.74 23.17
C TYR A 15 -7.58 -20.48 24.12
N VAL A 16 -6.46 -20.04 23.55
CA VAL A 16 -5.27 -19.71 24.36
C VAL A 16 -5.38 -18.34 25.02
N GLU A 17 -6.26 -17.48 24.51
CA GLU A 17 -6.55 -16.14 25.05
C GLU A 17 -7.97 -15.76 24.62
N VAL A 18 -8.66 -15.00 25.45
CA VAL A 18 -10.02 -14.50 25.19
C VAL A 18 -10.03 -12.99 25.44
N ASP A 19 -10.77 -12.25 24.63
CA ASP A 19 -10.89 -10.80 24.83
C ASP A 19 -11.64 -10.45 26.13
N PRO A 20 -11.51 -9.21 26.65
CA PRO A 20 -12.16 -8.80 27.90
C PRO A 20 -13.69 -8.93 27.91
N THR A 21 -14.33 -8.95 26.74
CA THR A 21 -15.80 -9.12 26.64
C THR A 21 -16.23 -10.59 26.59
N GLY A 22 -15.31 -11.53 26.40
CA GLY A 22 -15.62 -12.95 26.23
C GLY A 22 -16.18 -13.31 24.85
N ARG A 23 -16.13 -12.41 23.87
CA ARG A 23 -16.70 -12.60 22.53
C ARG A 23 -15.71 -13.21 21.54
N TYR A 24 -14.44 -12.80 21.61
CA TYR A 24 -13.41 -13.22 20.68
C TYR A 24 -12.44 -14.17 21.39
N GLY A 25 -12.24 -15.35 20.80
CA GLY A 25 -11.24 -16.30 21.25
C GLY A 25 -10.06 -16.37 20.28
N ARG A 26 -8.83 -16.41 20.80
CA ARG A 26 -7.61 -16.57 20.01
C ARG A 26 -7.13 -18.01 20.03
N TYR A 27 -6.70 -18.52 18.88
CA TYR A 27 -6.00 -19.80 18.76
C TYR A 27 -4.47 -19.61 18.76
N ASN A 28 -3.73 -20.70 18.96
CA ASN A 28 -2.26 -20.66 18.89
C ASN A 28 -1.70 -20.61 17.45
N GLU A 29 -2.58 -20.63 16.45
CA GLU A 29 -2.19 -20.60 15.04
C GLU A 29 -1.77 -19.18 14.62
N VAL A 30 -0.49 -19.03 14.27
CA VAL A 30 0.05 -17.78 13.71
C VAL A 30 -0.22 -17.73 12.22
N LEU A 31 -0.91 -16.68 11.77
CA LEU A 31 -1.20 -16.42 10.36
C LEU A 31 -0.10 -15.60 9.68
N GLY A 32 0.59 -14.74 10.44
CA GLY A 32 1.68 -13.91 9.95
C GLY A 32 2.39 -13.17 11.07
N LYS A 33 3.64 -12.78 10.82
CA LYS A 33 4.45 -12.00 11.75
C LYS A 33 5.11 -10.86 10.97
N GLY A 34 4.72 -9.63 11.25
CA GLY A 34 5.47 -8.43 10.85
C GLY A 34 6.42 -7.99 11.97
N SER A 35 7.05 -6.83 11.86
CA SER A 35 7.88 -6.37 13.00
C SER A 35 7.09 -5.90 14.18
N SER A 36 6.02 -5.14 13.92
CA SER A 36 5.27 -4.49 14.98
C SER A 36 4.19 -5.42 15.55
N LYS A 37 3.66 -6.32 14.73
CA LYS A 37 2.51 -7.16 15.10
C LYS A 37 2.67 -8.62 14.69
N THR A 38 2.18 -9.50 15.55
CA THR A 38 1.94 -10.92 15.22
C THR A 38 0.44 -11.11 15.04
N VAL A 39 0.06 -11.74 13.92
CA VAL A 39 -1.34 -12.01 13.57
C VAL A 39 -1.64 -13.47 13.83
N TYR A 40 -2.64 -13.72 14.67
CA TYR A 40 -3.13 -15.04 15.02
C TYR A 40 -4.52 -15.27 14.41
N ARG A 41 -4.87 -16.54 14.27
CA ARG A 41 -6.26 -16.92 14.00
C ARG A 41 -7.08 -16.71 15.27
N GLY A 42 -8.23 -16.08 15.12
CA GLY A 42 -9.23 -15.95 16.17
C GLY A 42 -10.63 -16.28 15.66
N PHE A 43 -11.60 -16.29 16.58
CA PHE A 43 -12.99 -16.59 16.30
C PHE A 43 -13.90 -15.60 17.02
N ASP A 44 -14.91 -15.08 16.32
CA ASP A 44 -15.99 -14.28 16.90
C ASP A 44 -17.17 -15.21 17.23
N GLU A 45 -17.40 -15.48 18.50
CA GLU A 45 -18.45 -16.40 18.95
C GLU A 45 -19.87 -15.90 18.67
N TYR A 46 -20.05 -14.58 18.55
CA TYR A 46 -21.37 -14.00 18.32
C TYR A 46 -21.78 -14.09 16.86
N GLN A 47 -20.83 -13.88 15.95
CA GLN A 47 -21.09 -13.94 14.51
C GLN A 47 -20.81 -15.31 13.90
N GLY A 48 -20.07 -16.17 14.60
CA GLY A 48 -19.68 -17.49 14.12
C GLY A 48 -18.68 -17.42 12.96
N ILE A 49 -17.81 -16.40 12.94
CA ILE A 49 -16.85 -16.16 11.85
C ILE A 49 -15.41 -16.15 12.36
N GLU A 50 -14.49 -16.53 11.49
CA GLU A 50 -13.07 -16.41 11.74
C GLU A 50 -12.63 -14.95 11.61
N VAL A 51 -11.69 -14.55 12.47
CA VAL A 51 -11.15 -13.19 12.54
C VAL A 51 -9.63 -13.22 12.66
N ALA A 52 -8.99 -12.13 12.24
CA ALA A 52 -7.56 -11.94 12.43
C ALA A 52 -7.36 -11.24 13.78
N TRP A 53 -6.64 -11.89 14.69
CA TRP A 53 -6.25 -11.34 15.97
C TRP A 53 -4.85 -10.76 15.88
N ASN A 54 -4.74 -9.45 15.84
CA ASN A 54 -3.46 -8.74 15.77
C ASN A 54 -3.00 -8.43 17.19
N GLN A 55 -1.82 -8.91 17.55
CA GLN A 55 -1.20 -8.70 18.85
C GLN A 55 0.13 -7.97 18.70
N VAL A 56 0.29 -6.90 19.47
CA VAL A 56 1.48 -6.05 19.53
C VAL A 56 1.99 -6.08 20.97
N LYS A 57 3.28 -6.38 21.18
CA LYS A 57 3.88 -6.37 22.52
C LYS A 57 4.39 -4.97 22.85
N LEU A 58 3.91 -4.37 23.94
CA LEU A 58 4.28 -2.99 24.31
C LEU A 58 5.76 -2.83 24.64
N TYR A 59 6.44 -3.89 25.11
CA TYR A 59 7.87 -3.81 25.45
C TYR A 59 8.73 -3.50 24.21
N ASP A 60 8.30 -3.93 23.03
CA ASP A 60 9.02 -3.68 21.78
C ASP A 60 9.03 -2.18 21.41
N PHE A 61 8.14 -1.38 22.00
CA PHE A 61 7.96 0.06 21.72
C PHE A 61 8.52 0.97 22.81
N LEU A 62 9.11 0.42 23.88
CA LEU A 62 9.74 1.23 24.94
C LEU A 62 10.96 2.03 24.45
N GLN A 63 11.45 1.74 23.23
CA GLN A 63 12.55 2.47 22.59
C GLN A 63 12.07 3.48 21.53
N SER A 64 10.77 3.53 21.22
CA SER A 64 10.21 4.32 20.11
C SER A 64 8.78 4.84 20.39
N PRO A 65 8.62 5.88 21.22
CA PRO A 65 7.31 6.49 21.49
C PRO A 65 6.51 6.85 20.22
N GLN A 66 7.22 7.21 19.14
CA GLN A 66 6.65 7.52 17.85
C GLN A 66 5.97 6.30 17.22
N GLU A 67 6.59 5.11 17.26
CA GLU A 67 5.99 3.90 16.67
C GLU A 67 4.71 3.48 17.41
N LEU A 68 4.66 3.69 18.73
CA LEU A 68 3.47 3.43 19.53
C LEU A 68 2.34 4.40 19.16
N GLU A 69 2.64 5.69 19.01
CA GLU A 69 1.68 6.69 18.54
C GLU A 69 1.13 6.34 17.15
N ARG A 70 1.99 5.92 16.23
CA ARG A 70 1.59 5.47 14.87
C ARG A 70 0.60 4.31 14.94
N LEU A 71 0.86 3.32 15.78
CA LEU A 71 -0.04 2.19 15.98
C LEU A 71 -1.41 2.62 16.55
N TYR A 72 -1.43 3.51 17.55
CA TYR A 72 -2.69 4.02 18.09
C TYR A 72 -3.48 4.79 17.03
N CYS A 73 -2.79 5.61 16.22
CA CYS A 73 -3.40 6.32 15.11
C CYS A 73 -3.94 5.35 14.05
N GLU A 74 -3.20 4.29 13.70
CA GLU A 74 -3.63 3.25 12.76
C GLU A 74 -4.93 2.59 13.23
N ILE A 75 -4.96 2.14 14.49
CA ILE A 75 -6.13 1.50 15.10
C ILE A 75 -7.31 2.48 15.13
N HIS A 76 -7.07 3.73 15.51
CA HIS A 76 -8.11 4.76 15.58
C HIS A 76 -8.71 5.03 14.21
N LEU A 77 -7.87 5.25 13.19
CA LEU A 77 -8.30 5.48 11.81
C LEU A 77 -9.06 4.27 11.28
N LEU A 78 -8.52 3.05 11.41
CA LEU A 78 -9.17 1.85 10.91
C LEU A 78 -10.56 1.62 11.55
N LYS A 79 -10.75 2.04 12.81
CA LYS A 79 -12.03 1.98 13.52
C LYS A 79 -13.10 2.92 12.93
N THR A 80 -12.72 4.04 12.33
CA THR A 80 -13.68 5.00 11.75
C THR A 80 -14.11 4.62 10.34
N LEU A 81 -13.28 3.86 9.61
CA LEU A 81 -13.51 3.51 8.21
C LEU A 81 -14.52 2.37 8.04
N LYS A 82 -15.49 2.58 7.15
CA LYS A 82 -16.55 1.60 6.83
C LYS A 82 -16.82 1.57 5.33
N HIS A 83 -16.13 0.67 4.63
CA HIS A 83 -16.33 0.48 3.20
C HIS A 83 -16.03 -0.97 2.77
N LYS A 84 -16.74 -1.46 1.75
CA LYS A 84 -16.64 -2.85 1.26
C LYS A 84 -15.25 -3.24 0.74
N SER A 85 -14.47 -2.26 0.30
CA SER A 85 -13.11 -2.46 -0.23
C SER A 85 -12.02 -1.95 0.71
N ILE A 86 -12.35 -1.69 1.98
CA ILE A 86 -11.40 -1.38 3.06
C ILE A 86 -11.53 -2.49 4.11
N MET A 87 -10.41 -2.93 4.69
CA MET A 87 -10.38 -3.96 5.73
C MET A 87 -11.29 -3.57 6.89
N LYS A 88 -12.15 -4.51 7.32
CA LYS A 88 -13.05 -4.26 8.44
C LYS A 88 -12.33 -4.41 9.77
N PHE A 89 -12.52 -3.42 10.63
CA PHE A 89 -12.14 -3.45 12.04
C PHE A 89 -13.32 -3.89 12.92
N TYR A 90 -13.04 -4.71 13.92
CA TYR A 90 -14.05 -5.23 14.85
C TYR A 90 -13.89 -4.67 16.26
N ALA A 91 -12.70 -4.76 16.84
CA ALA A 91 -12.45 -4.38 18.23
C ALA A 91 -10.96 -4.12 18.49
N SER A 92 -10.65 -3.40 19.57
CA SER A 92 -9.29 -3.29 20.12
C SER A 92 -9.34 -3.10 21.63
N TRP A 93 -8.31 -3.56 22.33
CA TRP A 93 -8.12 -3.33 23.76
C TRP A 93 -6.63 -3.41 24.12
N VAL A 94 -6.32 -2.90 25.30
CA VAL A 94 -5.00 -3.03 25.92
C VAL A 94 -5.09 -4.12 26.98
N ASP A 95 -4.25 -5.14 26.85
CA ASP A 95 -4.02 -6.15 27.87
C ASP A 95 -2.86 -5.68 28.77
N THR A 96 -3.21 -5.17 29.95
CA THR A 96 -2.23 -4.65 30.92
C THR A 96 -1.42 -5.74 31.59
N ASP A 97 -1.97 -6.95 31.70
CA ASP A 97 -1.35 -8.07 32.42
C ASP A 97 -0.21 -8.66 31.61
N ASN A 98 -0.45 -8.88 30.30
CA ASN A 98 0.57 -9.36 29.37
C ASN A 98 1.31 -8.23 28.65
N ARG A 99 0.93 -6.96 28.90
CA ARG A 99 1.48 -5.75 28.27
C ARG A 99 1.39 -5.80 26.74
N ASN A 100 0.22 -6.11 26.22
CA ASN A 100 -0.04 -6.19 24.79
C ASN A 100 -1.14 -5.21 24.37
N ILE A 101 -1.07 -4.72 23.13
CA ILE A 101 -2.23 -4.15 22.44
C ILE A 101 -2.77 -5.24 21.52
N ASN A 102 -4.06 -5.53 21.65
CA ASN A 102 -4.76 -6.48 20.81
C ASN A 102 -5.81 -5.74 19.98
N PHE A 103 -5.96 -6.13 18.71
CA PHE A 103 -7.05 -5.65 17.86
C PHE A 103 -7.48 -6.68 16.83
N VAL A 104 -8.78 -6.70 16.54
CA VAL A 104 -9.44 -7.73 15.75
C VAL A 104 -9.88 -7.13 14.41
N THR A 105 -9.47 -7.76 13.33
CA THR A 105 -9.81 -7.37 11.96
C THR A 105 -10.38 -8.55 11.16
N GLU A 106 -10.87 -8.27 9.97
CA GLU A 106 -11.28 -9.30 9.01
C GLU A 106 -10.13 -10.22 8.61
N MET A 107 -10.41 -11.53 8.61
CA MET A 107 -9.44 -12.55 8.21
C MET A 107 -9.51 -12.82 6.71
N PHE A 108 -8.33 -12.92 6.07
CA PHE A 108 -8.20 -13.27 4.66
C PHE A 108 -7.42 -14.57 4.49
N THR A 109 -8.14 -15.66 4.22
CA THR A 109 -7.55 -16.99 4.05
C THR A 109 -6.80 -17.17 2.73
N SER A 110 -7.06 -16.31 1.74
CA SER A 110 -6.39 -16.36 0.43
C SER A 110 -5.13 -15.49 0.35
N GLY A 111 -4.76 -14.84 1.45
CA GLY A 111 -3.56 -14.02 1.56
C GLY A 111 -3.65 -12.67 0.85
N THR A 112 -2.48 -12.10 0.56
CA THR A 112 -2.35 -10.82 -0.16
C THR A 112 -2.55 -11.02 -1.66
N LEU A 113 -2.83 -9.93 -2.37
CA LEU A 113 -3.03 -9.92 -3.81
C LEU A 113 -1.74 -10.38 -4.53
N ARG A 114 -0.57 -10.02 -4.02
CA ARG A 114 0.73 -10.52 -4.49
C ARG A 114 0.81 -12.05 -4.40
N GLN A 115 0.62 -12.59 -3.19
CA GLN A 115 0.65 -14.03 -2.94
C GLN A 115 -0.35 -14.77 -3.83
N TYR A 116 -1.56 -14.22 -3.96
CA TYR A 116 -2.62 -14.81 -4.75
C TYR A 116 -2.29 -14.85 -6.26
N ARG A 117 -1.72 -13.76 -6.81
CA ARG A 117 -1.30 -13.70 -8.22
C ARG A 117 -0.17 -14.67 -8.52
N LEU A 118 0.83 -14.79 -7.64
CA LEU A 118 1.92 -15.74 -7.77
C LEU A 118 1.42 -17.19 -7.76
N LYS A 119 0.45 -17.50 -6.89
CA LYS A 119 -0.19 -18.82 -6.81
C LYS A 119 -1.07 -19.11 -8.04
N HIS A 120 -1.85 -18.14 -8.50
CA HIS A 120 -2.84 -18.31 -9.56
C HIS A 120 -2.46 -17.58 -10.86
N LYS A 121 -1.49 -18.09 -11.61
CA LYS A 121 -0.98 -17.43 -12.83
C LYS A 121 -1.96 -17.28 -14.00
N ARG A 122 -3.08 -18.02 -14.00
CA ARG A 122 -4.06 -18.04 -15.12
C ARG A 122 -5.36 -17.26 -14.84
N VAL A 123 -5.29 -16.19 -14.06
CA VAL A 123 -6.45 -15.32 -13.80
C VAL A 123 -6.84 -14.59 -15.09
N ASN A 124 -8.13 -14.60 -15.41
CA ASN A 124 -8.67 -13.86 -16.55
C ASN A 124 -8.64 -12.35 -16.29
N ILE A 125 -8.35 -11.55 -17.32
CA ILE A 125 -8.31 -10.08 -17.24
C ILE A 125 -9.59 -9.47 -16.65
N ARG A 126 -10.76 -10.08 -16.87
CA ARG A 126 -12.04 -9.65 -16.26
C ARG A 126 -12.00 -9.64 -14.73
N ALA A 127 -11.31 -10.59 -14.11
CA ALA A 127 -11.13 -10.62 -12.67
C ALA A 127 -10.16 -9.52 -12.21
N VAL A 128 -9.09 -9.26 -12.96
CA VAL A 128 -8.17 -8.15 -12.68
C VAL A 128 -8.89 -6.80 -12.80
N LYS A 129 -9.69 -6.57 -13.86
CA LYS A 129 -10.58 -5.40 -14.01
C LYS A 129 -11.53 -5.28 -12.81
N ASN A 130 -12.08 -6.40 -12.32
CA ASN A 130 -12.94 -6.41 -11.13
C ASN A 130 -12.22 -6.01 -9.84
N TRP A 131 -10.98 -6.48 -9.64
CA TRP A 131 -10.16 -6.08 -8.50
C TRP A 131 -9.77 -4.61 -8.60
N CYS A 132 -9.38 -4.12 -9.78
CA CYS A 132 -9.08 -2.71 -10.03
C CYS A 132 -10.26 -1.80 -9.63
N ARG A 133 -11.48 -2.15 -10.05
CA ARG A 133 -12.70 -1.41 -9.66
C ARG A 133 -12.93 -1.40 -8.16
N GLN A 134 -12.64 -2.49 -7.45
CA GLN A 134 -12.80 -2.55 -5.99
C GLN A 134 -11.76 -1.69 -5.29
N ILE A 135 -10.50 -1.79 -5.69
CA ILE A 135 -9.40 -0.97 -5.13
C ILE A 135 -9.69 0.52 -5.34
N LEU A 136 -10.04 0.93 -6.57
CA LEU A 136 -10.36 2.33 -6.87
C LEU A 136 -11.57 2.85 -6.09
N ARG A 137 -12.60 2.02 -5.85
CA ARG A 137 -13.71 2.40 -4.95
C ARG A 137 -13.24 2.61 -3.51
N GLY A 138 -12.32 1.77 -3.05
CA GLY A 138 -11.67 1.93 -1.74
C GLY A 138 -10.86 3.23 -1.66
N LEU A 139 -10.01 3.50 -2.65
CA LEU A 139 -9.23 4.74 -2.71
C LEU A 139 -10.12 5.97 -2.79
N ASN A 140 -11.16 5.97 -3.64
CA ASN A 140 -12.11 7.07 -3.73
C ASN A 140 -12.80 7.33 -2.39
N TYR A 141 -13.15 6.28 -1.63
CA TYR A 141 -13.72 6.42 -0.29
C TYR A 141 -12.74 7.10 0.69
N LEU A 142 -11.46 6.71 0.68
CA LEU A 142 -10.43 7.33 1.53
C LEU A 142 -10.18 8.79 1.13
N HIS A 143 -10.06 9.05 -0.17
CA HIS A 143 -9.71 10.36 -0.74
C HIS A 143 -10.83 11.40 -0.60
N THR A 144 -12.08 10.96 -0.41
CA THR A 144 -13.25 11.84 -0.21
C THR A 144 -13.61 12.02 1.27
N HIS A 145 -12.83 11.44 2.19
CA HIS A 145 -12.96 11.69 3.61
C HIS A 145 -12.63 13.17 3.94
N ASP A 146 -13.11 13.68 5.06
CA ASP A 146 -12.79 15.03 5.56
C ASP A 146 -12.14 14.95 6.96
N PRO A 147 -10.84 15.24 7.09
CA PRO A 147 -9.88 15.50 6.00
C PRO A 147 -9.61 14.25 5.14
N PRO A 148 -9.08 14.39 3.90
CA PRO A 148 -8.75 13.27 3.04
C PRO A 148 -7.74 12.31 3.67
N VAL A 149 -7.98 11.01 3.51
CA VAL A 149 -7.06 9.96 3.98
C VAL A 149 -6.22 9.49 2.79
N ILE A 150 -4.90 9.60 2.89
CA ILE A 150 -3.94 9.14 1.87
C ILE A 150 -3.27 7.87 2.40
N HIS A 151 -3.31 6.78 1.63
CA HIS A 151 -2.79 5.49 2.05
C HIS A 151 -1.26 5.47 2.21
N ARG A 152 -0.53 6.09 1.25
CA ARG A 152 0.94 6.28 1.24
C ARG A 152 1.82 5.05 1.04
N ASP A 153 1.35 3.86 1.42
CA ASP A 153 2.06 2.59 1.13
C ASP A 153 1.16 1.56 0.44
N LEU A 154 0.42 2.00 -0.59
CA LEU A 154 -0.43 1.09 -1.34
C LEU A 154 0.45 0.16 -2.21
N LYS A 155 0.41 -1.14 -1.94
CA LYS A 155 1.14 -2.17 -2.70
C LYS A 155 0.35 -3.47 -2.71
N CYS A 156 0.71 -4.42 -3.58
CA CYS A 156 0.01 -5.71 -3.66
C CYS A 156 0.09 -6.56 -2.38
N ASP A 157 1.03 -6.29 -1.47
CA ASP A 157 1.08 -6.91 -0.14
C ASP A 157 0.06 -6.32 0.84
N ASN A 158 -0.31 -5.05 0.68
CA ASN A 158 -1.26 -4.36 1.55
C ASN A 158 -2.71 -4.45 1.02
N ILE A 159 -2.93 -5.20 -0.07
CA ILE A 159 -4.26 -5.50 -0.60
C ILE A 159 -4.54 -6.98 -0.39
N PHE A 160 -5.61 -7.30 0.33
CA PHE A 160 -5.98 -8.66 0.69
C PHE A 160 -7.11 -9.17 -0.19
N ILE A 161 -7.16 -10.49 -0.41
CA ILE A 161 -8.16 -11.13 -1.26
C ILE A 161 -8.97 -12.19 -0.50
N ASN A 162 -10.27 -12.22 -0.74
CA ASN A 162 -11.13 -13.37 -0.48
C ASN A 162 -11.34 -14.12 -1.79
N GLY A 163 -10.54 -15.18 -2.01
CA GLY A 163 -10.51 -15.94 -3.25
C GLY A 163 -11.83 -16.62 -3.61
N ASN A 164 -12.67 -16.93 -2.62
CA ASN A 164 -13.98 -17.57 -2.85
C ASN A 164 -15.00 -16.60 -3.44
N GLN A 165 -14.92 -15.32 -3.08
CA GLN A 165 -15.86 -14.29 -3.53
C GLN A 165 -15.27 -13.37 -4.62
N GLY A 166 -13.96 -13.45 -4.86
CA GLY A 166 -13.26 -12.54 -5.76
C GLY A 166 -13.25 -11.09 -5.25
N GLU A 167 -13.37 -10.92 -3.94
CA GLU A 167 -13.39 -9.62 -3.27
C GLU A 167 -11.99 -9.23 -2.81
N VAL A 168 -11.63 -7.96 -2.98
CA VAL A 168 -10.35 -7.40 -2.52
C VAL A 168 -10.58 -6.22 -1.60
N LYS A 169 -9.76 -6.12 -0.56
CA LYS A 169 -9.81 -5.03 0.42
C LYS A 169 -8.43 -4.46 0.68
N ILE A 170 -8.36 -3.14 0.75
CA ILE A 170 -7.16 -2.41 1.13
C ILE A 170 -7.01 -2.51 2.65
N GLY A 171 -5.82 -2.90 3.12
CA GLY A 171 -5.45 -2.93 4.53
C GLY A 171 -4.15 -2.18 4.76
N ASP A 172 -3.65 -2.25 6.00
CA ASP A 172 -2.41 -1.62 6.45
C ASP A 172 -2.35 -0.09 6.22
N LEU A 173 -3.00 0.65 7.11
CA LEU A 173 -3.14 2.11 7.05
C LEU A 173 -2.17 2.83 8.01
N GLY A 174 -1.08 2.17 8.42
CA GLY A 174 -0.11 2.70 9.39
C GLY A 174 0.42 4.08 8.99
N LEU A 175 0.91 4.20 7.75
CA LEU A 175 1.44 5.47 7.23
C LEU A 175 0.37 6.52 6.93
N ALA A 176 -0.87 6.10 6.67
CA ALA A 176 -2.00 7.03 6.47
C ALA A 176 -2.32 7.79 7.75
N ALA A 177 -2.30 7.10 8.90
CA ALA A 177 -2.63 7.67 10.19
C ALA A 177 -1.55 8.63 10.72
N CYS A 178 -0.28 8.42 10.33
CA CYS A 178 0.86 9.27 10.70
C CYS A 178 0.71 10.74 10.25
N LEU A 179 0.09 10.97 9.08
CA LEU A 179 -0.06 12.31 8.50
C LEU A 179 -0.94 13.22 9.35
N GLN A 180 -1.95 12.66 10.01
CA GLN A 180 -2.90 13.46 10.78
C GLN A 180 -2.28 14.07 12.05
N HIS A 181 -1.18 13.49 12.55
CA HIS A 181 -0.60 13.84 13.86
C HIS A 181 0.86 14.30 13.81
N SER A 182 1.60 14.03 12.73
CA SER A 182 3.04 14.34 12.67
C SER A 182 3.45 15.00 11.35
N HIS A 183 4.08 16.17 11.45
CA HIS A 183 4.80 16.81 10.34
C HIS A 183 6.10 16.07 9.98
N ALA A 184 6.52 15.02 10.70
CA ALA A 184 7.79 14.34 10.46
C ALA A 184 7.77 13.28 9.34
N ALA A 185 6.59 12.80 8.93
CA ALA A 185 6.44 11.68 7.98
C ALA A 185 6.23 12.16 6.54
N HIS A 186 7.18 12.91 6.00
CA HIS A 186 7.04 13.54 4.70
C HIS A 186 7.29 12.58 3.52
N CYS A 187 8.18 11.59 3.62
CA CYS A 187 8.42 10.66 2.51
C CYS A 187 8.62 9.23 3.04
N VAL A 188 7.52 8.50 3.10
CA VAL A 188 7.40 7.14 3.63
C VAL A 188 6.79 6.24 2.57
N GLY A 189 7.08 4.94 2.63
CA GLY A 189 6.54 3.92 1.75
C GLY A 189 7.60 3.08 1.05
N THR A 190 7.13 2.22 0.15
CA THR A 190 7.95 1.28 -0.61
C THR A 190 8.41 1.92 -1.93
N PRO A 191 9.73 2.17 -2.16
CA PRO A 191 10.24 2.98 -3.28
C PRO A 191 9.70 2.61 -4.67
N GLU A 192 9.47 1.33 -4.91
CA GLU A 192 8.99 0.81 -6.19
C GLU A 192 7.55 1.24 -6.51
N PHE A 193 6.79 1.63 -5.49
CA PHE A 193 5.40 2.10 -5.58
C PHE A 193 5.26 3.60 -5.35
N MET A 194 6.33 4.29 -4.98
CA MET A 194 6.30 5.72 -4.63
C MET A 194 6.29 6.62 -5.87
N ALA A 195 5.41 7.61 -5.87
CA ALA A 195 5.33 8.62 -6.91
C ALA A 195 6.49 9.62 -6.82
N PRO A 196 6.93 10.24 -7.93
CA PRO A 196 8.08 11.16 -7.94
C PRO A 196 7.91 12.39 -7.03
N GLU A 197 6.69 12.88 -6.86
CA GLU A 197 6.38 14.02 -5.99
C GLU A 197 6.50 13.71 -4.49
N VAL A 198 6.46 12.45 -4.08
CA VAL A 198 6.62 12.06 -2.66
C VAL A 198 8.01 12.49 -2.15
N TYR A 199 9.03 12.39 -3.00
CA TYR A 199 10.40 12.82 -2.68
C TYR A 199 10.57 14.33 -2.51
N LYS A 200 9.61 15.12 -3.03
CA LYS A 200 9.57 16.58 -2.85
C LYS A 200 8.82 16.99 -1.58
N GLU A 201 8.27 16.04 -0.84
CA GLU A 201 7.52 16.26 0.41
C GLU A 201 6.23 17.08 0.26
N GLU A 202 5.87 17.47 -0.97
CA GLU A 202 4.66 18.19 -1.35
C GLU A 202 3.80 17.32 -2.29
N TYR A 203 2.80 16.64 -1.73
CA TYR A 203 1.95 15.73 -2.49
C TYR A 203 0.53 15.66 -1.92
N ASN A 204 -0.36 15.10 -2.73
CA ASN A 204 -1.77 14.92 -2.44
C ASN A 204 -2.16 13.45 -2.61
N GLN A 205 -3.45 13.15 -2.52
CA GLN A 205 -3.99 11.79 -2.64
C GLN A 205 -3.68 11.06 -3.96
N LEU A 206 -3.24 11.77 -5.02
CA LEU A 206 -2.90 11.17 -6.31
C LEU A 206 -1.65 10.28 -6.24
N VAL A 207 -0.85 10.33 -5.16
CA VAL A 207 0.25 9.38 -4.94
C VAL A 207 -0.26 7.95 -4.86
N ASP A 208 -1.41 7.72 -4.24
CA ASP A 208 -2.01 6.38 -4.15
C ASP A 208 -2.45 5.88 -5.53
N ILE A 209 -2.78 6.79 -6.47
CA ILE A 209 -3.13 6.41 -7.84
C ILE A 209 -1.90 5.92 -8.61
N TYR A 210 -0.75 6.55 -8.39
CA TYR A 210 0.52 6.08 -8.94
C TYR A 210 0.86 4.68 -8.41
N SER A 211 0.77 4.51 -7.08
CA SER A 211 1.00 3.23 -6.41
C SER A 211 0.00 2.15 -6.88
N PHE A 212 -1.26 2.53 -7.13
CA PHE A 212 -2.26 1.66 -7.75
C PHE A 212 -1.84 1.25 -9.16
N GLY A 213 -1.35 2.17 -9.99
CA GLY A 213 -0.80 1.86 -11.31
C GLY A 213 0.32 0.81 -11.25
N MET A 214 1.22 0.93 -10.27
CA MET A 214 2.27 -0.07 -10.02
C MET A 214 1.72 -1.42 -9.58
N CYS A 215 0.66 -1.45 -8.75
CA CYS A 215 -0.04 -2.69 -8.40
C CYS A 215 -0.67 -3.36 -9.63
N VAL A 216 -1.28 -2.58 -10.53
CA VAL A 216 -1.85 -3.12 -11.77
C VAL A 216 -0.76 -3.69 -12.67
N LEU A 217 0.36 -2.98 -12.81
CA LEU A 217 1.53 -3.47 -13.55
C LEU A 217 2.01 -4.82 -13.00
N GLU A 218 2.24 -4.91 -11.69
CA GLU A 218 2.66 -6.15 -11.03
C GLU A 218 1.65 -7.29 -11.25
N MET A 219 0.35 -7.03 -11.13
CA MET A 219 -0.70 -8.04 -11.32
C MET A 219 -0.71 -8.65 -12.72
N VAL A 220 -0.38 -7.86 -13.76
CA VAL A 220 -0.45 -8.31 -15.16
C VAL A 220 0.87 -8.87 -15.68
N THR A 221 2.02 -8.44 -15.12
CA THR A 221 3.35 -8.90 -15.55
C THR A 221 3.93 -10.01 -14.67
N PHE A 222 3.47 -10.11 -13.41
CA PHE A 222 4.10 -10.91 -12.34
C PHE A 222 5.50 -10.47 -11.94
N ASP A 223 5.96 -9.35 -12.48
CA ASP A 223 7.26 -8.77 -12.16
C ASP A 223 7.06 -7.66 -11.15
N TYR A 224 7.91 -7.67 -10.12
CA TYR A 224 7.95 -6.58 -9.15
C TYR A 224 8.41 -5.29 -9.87
N PRO A 225 7.72 -4.14 -9.68
CA PRO A 225 8.08 -2.90 -10.35
C PRO A 225 9.55 -2.54 -10.08
N TYR A 226 10.25 -2.09 -11.12
CA TYR A 226 11.68 -1.78 -11.08
C TYR A 226 12.61 -2.94 -10.67
N SER A 227 12.21 -4.21 -10.87
CA SER A 227 13.09 -5.38 -10.65
C SER A 227 14.42 -5.36 -11.41
N GLU A 228 14.55 -4.52 -12.44
CA GLU A 228 15.80 -4.25 -13.17
C GLU A 228 16.78 -3.33 -12.42
N CYS A 229 16.38 -2.74 -11.29
CA CYS A 229 17.24 -1.97 -10.41
C CYS A 229 17.81 -2.89 -9.33
N SER A 230 19.09 -2.76 -9.03
CA SER A 230 19.73 -3.51 -7.93
C SER A 230 19.55 -2.80 -6.59
N HIS A 231 19.42 -1.47 -6.60
CA HIS A 231 19.40 -0.65 -5.40
C HIS A 231 18.36 0.48 -5.45
N PRO A 232 17.88 0.96 -4.30
CA PRO A 232 16.84 2.00 -4.25
C PRO A 232 17.24 3.34 -4.85
N ALA A 233 18.54 3.69 -4.79
CA ALA A 233 19.04 4.91 -5.42
C ALA A 233 18.82 4.90 -6.95
N GLN A 234 18.93 3.73 -7.60
CA GLN A 234 18.64 3.58 -9.02
C GLN A 234 17.15 3.76 -9.31
N ILE A 235 16.28 3.24 -8.43
CA ILE A 235 14.83 3.44 -8.52
C ILE A 235 14.52 4.93 -8.42
N TYR A 236 15.03 5.61 -7.40
CA TYR A 236 14.88 7.06 -7.22
C TYR A 236 15.29 7.83 -8.48
N LYS A 237 16.50 7.58 -9.01
CA LYS A 237 17.00 8.24 -10.22
C LYS A 237 16.08 8.04 -11.42
N ARG A 238 15.58 6.82 -11.62
CA ARG A 238 14.65 6.50 -12.72
C ARG A 238 13.30 7.18 -12.54
N VAL A 239 12.72 7.10 -11.35
CA VAL A 239 11.42 7.73 -11.01
C VAL A 239 11.50 9.24 -11.21
N ILE A 240 12.52 9.92 -10.68
CA ILE A 240 12.68 11.38 -10.78
C ILE A 240 12.97 11.83 -12.22
N SER A 241 13.65 11.01 -13.02
CA SER A 241 13.87 11.29 -14.45
C SER A 241 12.68 10.93 -15.34
N GLY A 242 11.59 10.40 -14.77
CA GLY A 242 10.38 9.98 -15.51
C GLY A 242 10.55 8.67 -16.28
N LYS A 243 11.61 7.90 -16.02
CA LYS A 243 11.79 6.56 -16.58
C LYS A 243 10.91 5.55 -15.84
N LYS A 244 9.94 4.99 -16.57
CA LYS A 244 9.02 3.95 -16.09
C LYS A 244 9.73 2.59 -15.96
N PRO A 245 9.18 1.63 -15.18
CA PRO A 245 9.75 0.28 -15.06
C PRO A 245 9.81 -0.44 -16.41
N ASP A 246 10.86 -1.22 -16.63
CA ASP A 246 11.02 -2.06 -17.83
C ASP A 246 9.88 -3.11 -17.96
N GLY A 247 9.27 -3.48 -16.83
CA GLY A 247 8.07 -4.34 -16.79
C GLY A 247 6.91 -3.79 -17.62
N LEU A 248 6.78 -2.47 -17.79
CA LEU A 248 5.70 -1.86 -18.59
C LEU A 248 5.79 -2.26 -20.07
N ASP A 249 7.01 -2.47 -20.60
CA ASP A 249 7.21 -2.91 -21.99
C ASP A 249 6.80 -4.36 -22.22
N LYS A 250 6.64 -5.15 -21.15
CA LYS A 250 6.13 -6.53 -21.21
C LYS A 250 4.60 -6.59 -21.32
N VAL A 251 3.90 -5.48 -21.09
CA VAL A 251 2.43 -5.39 -21.21
C VAL A 251 2.05 -5.29 -22.69
N LYS A 252 1.59 -6.42 -23.24
CA LYS A 252 1.27 -6.55 -24.69
C LYS A 252 -0.08 -5.94 -25.07
N ASP A 253 -1.02 -5.91 -24.13
CA ASP A 253 -2.35 -5.37 -24.37
C ASP A 253 -2.29 -3.83 -24.30
N PRO A 254 -2.57 -3.11 -25.41
CA PRO A 254 -2.49 -1.65 -25.45
C PRO A 254 -3.53 -0.98 -24.55
N GLU A 255 -4.68 -1.61 -24.28
CA GLU A 255 -5.71 -1.08 -23.39
C GLU A 255 -5.21 -1.11 -21.94
N VAL A 256 -4.65 -2.24 -21.52
CA VAL A 256 -4.04 -2.40 -20.18
C VAL A 256 -2.86 -1.44 -20.00
N ARG A 257 -1.96 -1.37 -21.00
CA ARG A 257 -0.81 -0.48 -20.97
C ARG A 257 -1.25 0.97 -20.85
N GLY A 258 -2.20 1.40 -21.69
CA GLY A 258 -2.74 2.76 -21.66
C GLY A 258 -3.40 3.12 -20.32
N PHE A 259 -4.10 2.16 -19.70
CA PHE A 259 -4.66 2.37 -18.36
C PHE A 259 -3.57 2.56 -17.28
N ILE A 260 -2.54 1.72 -17.27
CA ILE A 260 -1.39 1.87 -16.35
C ILE A 260 -0.70 3.22 -16.58
N GLU A 261 -0.50 3.63 -17.84
CA GLU A 261 0.16 4.89 -18.17
C GLU A 261 -0.61 6.14 -17.69
N LYS A 262 -1.94 6.09 -17.64
CA LYS A 262 -2.77 7.16 -17.03
C LYS A 262 -2.52 7.26 -15.51
N CYS A 263 -2.37 6.13 -14.84
CA CYS A 263 -2.02 6.08 -13.41
C CYS A 263 -0.59 6.59 -13.15
N LEU A 264 0.36 6.29 -14.04
CA LEU A 264 1.77 6.68 -13.92
C LEU A 264 2.08 8.05 -14.54
N ALA A 265 1.07 8.84 -14.90
CA ALA A 265 1.25 10.18 -15.43
C ALA A 265 1.80 11.15 -14.36
N THR A 266 2.27 12.32 -14.82
CA THR A 266 2.62 13.43 -13.93
C THR A 266 1.39 13.91 -13.15
N VAL A 267 1.59 14.47 -11.96
CA VAL A 267 0.49 14.91 -11.07
C VAL A 267 -0.59 15.72 -11.78
N SER A 268 -0.21 16.61 -12.70
CA SER A 268 -1.13 17.46 -13.46
C SER A 268 -2.04 16.73 -14.47
N LEU A 269 -1.65 15.51 -14.87
CA LEU A 269 -2.36 14.70 -15.86
C LEU A 269 -2.89 13.38 -15.28
N ARG A 270 -2.48 13.03 -14.06
CA ARG A 270 -2.88 11.79 -13.40
C ARG A 270 -4.34 11.88 -13.00
N LEU A 271 -5.12 10.93 -13.48
CA LEU A 271 -6.54 10.83 -13.17
C LEU A 271 -6.76 10.48 -11.70
N SER A 272 -7.85 10.96 -11.12
CA SER A 272 -8.30 10.57 -9.79
C SER A 272 -8.90 9.16 -9.77
N ALA A 273 -9.13 8.61 -8.58
CA ALA A 273 -9.80 7.31 -8.43
C ALA A 273 -11.20 7.30 -9.06
N CYS A 274 -11.92 8.42 -8.94
CA CYS A 274 -13.26 8.59 -9.51
C CYS A 274 -13.20 8.56 -11.05
N GLU A 275 -12.30 9.33 -11.66
CA GLU A 275 -12.15 9.38 -13.13
C GLU A 275 -11.67 8.04 -13.71
N LEU A 276 -10.78 7.33 -13.01
CA LEU A 276 -10.33 6.00 -13.44
C LEU A 276 -11.44 4.94 -13.41
N LEU A 277 -12.42 5.08 -12.51
CA LEU A 277 -13.56 4.16 -12.46
C LEU A 277 -14.44 4.25 -13.72
N ASP A 278 -14.45 5.41 -14.38
CA ASP A 278 -15.17 5.67 -15.62
C ASP A 278 -14.32 5.40 -16.88
N ASP A 279 -13.08 4.93 -16.71
CA ASP A 279 -12.20 4.61 -17.82
C ASP A 279 -12.72 3.42 -18.65
N HIS A 280 -12.58 3.50 -19.98
CA HIS A 280 -13.02 2.46 -20.90
C HIS A 280 -12.46 1.07 -20.54
N PHE A 281 -11.21 1.00 -20.06
CA PHE A 281 -10.61 -0.26 -19.64
C PHE A 281 -11.42 -0.98 -18.55
N LEU A 282 -12.10 -0.23 -17.67
CA LEU A 282 -12.88 -0.79 -16.56
C LEU A 282 -14.38 -0.93 -16.86
N CYS A 283 -14.85 -0.53 -18.04
CA CYS A 283 -16.22 -0.78 -18.47
C CYS A 283 -16.55 -2.28 -18.40
N ILE A 284 -17.78 -2.59 -18.00
CA ILE A 284 -18.25 -3.97 -17.91
C ILE A 284 -18.51 -4.47 -19.33
N ASP A 285 -17.84 -5.54 -19.74
CA ASP A 285 -18.13 -6.22 -20.99
C ASP A 285 -19.55 -6.81 -20.93
N GLU A 286 -20.57 -6.07 -21.40
CA GLU A 286 -21.95 -6.54 -21.48
C GLU A 286 -22.17 -7.62 -22.58
N GLY A 287 -21.12 -8.01 -23.30
CA GLY A 287 -21.24 -8.80 -24.55
C GLY A 287 -20.81 -10.27 -24.52
N GLU A 288 -20.11 -10.78 -23.50
CA GLU A 288 -19.62 -12.17 -23.47
C GLU A 288 -20.30 -13.02 -22.39
N SER A 289 -21.63 -13.04 -22.40
CA SER A 289 -22.40 -14.10 -21.74
C SER A 289 -23.02 -15.00 -22.82
N ASP A 290 -22.72 -16.30 -22.74
CA ASP A 290 -23.41 -17.40 -23.45
C ASP A 290 -23.39 -17.47 -24.98
N MET A 291 -22.20 -17.57 -25.58
CA MET A 291 -22.09 -18.29 -26.86
C MET A 291 -20.89 -19.24 -26.94
N ARG A 292 -20.73 -20.13 -25.94
CA ARG A 292 -20.08 -21.43 -26.18
C ARG A 292 -21.15 -22.48 -26.51
N ARG A 293 -21.79 -22.30 -27.66
CA ARG A 293 -22.49 -23.42 -28.33
C ARG A 293 -21.43 -24.36 -28.88
N VAL A 294 -21.28 -25.50 -28.19
CA VAL A 294 -20.95 -26.82 -28.73
C VAL A 294 -20.34 -26.81 -30.15
N GLU A 295 -19.01 -26.67 -30.25
CA GLU A 295 -18.29 -27.18 -31.41
C GLU A 295 -18.01 -28.67 -31.19
N SER A 296 -19.05 -29.49 -31.37
CA SER A 296 -18.88 -30.91 -31.63
C SER A 296 -18.83 -31.13 -33.14
N GLN A 297 -17.66 -31.57 -33.61
CA GLN A 297 -17.43 -32.24 -34.90
C GLN A 297 -17.90 -31.52 -36.18
N ARG A 298 -16.98 -30.78 -36.81
CA ARG A 298 -16.90 -30.73 -38.29
C ARG A 298 -15.72 -31.58 -38.75
N GLY A 299 -15.97 -32.88 -38.82
CA GLY A 299 -15.23 -33.79 -39.68
C GLY A 299 -16.10 -34.13 -40.89
N LEU A 300 -15.47 -34.21 -42.05
CA LEU A 300 -15.96 -34.72 -43.34
C LEU A 300 -16.65 -33.69 -44.25
N ILE A 301 -15.85 -33.21 -45.19
CA ILE A 301 -16.26 -32.79 -46.53
C ILE A 301 -16.44 -34.09 -47.32
N ASP A 302 -17.55 -34.26 -48.04
CA ASP A 302 -17.49 -34.84 -49.39
C ASP A 302 -18.71 -34.52 -50.26
N GLU A 303 -18.36 -34.25 -51.52
CA GLU A 303 -19.03 -34.45 -52.81
C GLU A 303 -20.57 -34.54 -52.89
N ALA A 304 -21.20 -33.43 -53.25
CA ALA A 304 -22.12 -33.31 -54.39
C ALA A 304 -22.76 -31.92 -54.36
N GLY A 305 -22.69 -31.18 -55.46
CA GLY A 305 -23.27 -29.85 -55.58
C GLY A 305 -24.79 -29.86 -55.42
N THR A 306 -25.37 -28.73 -55.00
CA THR A 306 -26.45 -27.98 -55.68
C THR A 306 -26.81 -26.74 -54.84
N LEU A 307 -27.00 -25.60 -55.51
CA LEU A 307 -27.56 -24.34 -55.00
C LEU A 307 -29.06 -24.44 -54.72
N LEU A 308 -29.53 -23.91 -53.58
CA LEU A 308 -30.89 -23.37 -53.36
C LEU A 308 -30.72 -22.21 -52.35
N ARG A 309 -30.83 -20.91 -52.67
CA ARG A 309 -31.87 -20.08 -53.30
C ARG A 309 -33.17 -19.98 -52.46
N HIS A 310 -33.48 -18.72 -52.13
CA HIS A 310 -34.75 -18.12 -51.65
C HIS A 310 -35.03 -18.18 -50.14
N SER A 311 -35.17 -17.07 -49.41
CA SER A 311 -35.99 -15.84 -49.55
C SER A 311 -37.29 -15.93 -48.73
N TYR A 312 -37.71 -14.74 -48.27
CA TYR A 312 -39.02 -14.35 -47.73
C TYR A 312 -39.25 -14.63 -46.24
N HIS A 313 -39.92 -13.77 -45.45
CA HIS A 313 -40.32 -12.35 -45.47
C HIS A 313 -41.24 -12.18 -44.24
N ILE A 314 -41.54 -10.92 -43.86
CA ILE A 314 -42.77 -10.47 -43.14
C ILE A 314 -42.78 -10.81 -41.63
N ALA A 315 -42.53 -9.85 -40.73
CA ALA A 315 -43.41 -8.74 -40.30
C ALA A 315 -44.76 -9.23 -39.74
N ASP A 316 -45.02 -8.99 -38.46
CA ASP A 316 -46.36 -8.54 -38.10
C ASP A 316 -46.37 -7.69 -36.84
N SER A 317 -47.33 -6.79 -36.88
CA SER A 317 -47.56 -5.61 -36.08
C SER A 317 -48.65 -5.87 -35.03
N PHE A 318 -48.77 -5.01 -34.02
CA PHE A 318 -49.96 -4.20 -33.71
C PHE A 318 -50.12 -3.91 -32.20
N TYR A 319 -49.96 -2.62 -31.88
CA TYR A 319 -50.81 -1.75 -31.04
C TYR A 319 -51.53 -2.32 -29.81
N ASN A 320 -51.36 -1.63 -28.68
CA ASN A 320 -52.47 -0.84 -28.14
C ASN A 320 -51.99 0.34 -27.28
N ASP A 321 -52.47 1.52 -27.66
CA ASP A 321 -52.52 2.74 -26.88
C ASP A 321 -53.52 2.60 -25.72
N ARG A 322 -53.25 3.26 -24.59
CA ARG A 322 -54.22 4.21 -24.03
C ARG A 322 -53.55 5.26 -23.13
N THR A 323 -53.86 6.48 -23.54
CA THR A 323 -53.54 7.80 -23.04
C THR A 323 -54.24 8.19 -21.72
N ASN A 324 -53.78 9.33 -21.19
CA ASN A 324 -54.50 10.38 -20.45
C ASN A 324 -54.45 10.42 -18.91
N ILE A 325 -54.29 11.58 -18.23
CA ILE A 325 -53.84 12.96 -18.56
C ILE A 325 -53.90 13.77 -17.22
N ASN A 326 -53.19 14.91 -17.16
CA ASN A 326 -53.19 16.04 -16.21
C ASN A 326 -52.20 15.95 -15.02
N SER A 327 -51.06 16.65 -15.01
CA SER A 327 -50.76 18.11 -15.12
C SER A 327 -51.06 18.88 -13.81
N PHE A 328 -50.03 19.50 -13.20
CA PHE A 328 -49.85 20.97 -13.11
C PHE A 328 -48.74 21.38 -12.10
N ASP A 329 -47.77 22.13 -12.61
CA ASP A 329 -47.11 23.37 -12.14
C ASP A 329 -46.44 23.56 -10.75
N HIS A 330 -45.20 24.07 -10.86
CA HIS A 330 -44.32 24.85 -9.95
C HIS A 330 -45.00 26.10 -9.29
N PRO A 331 -44.28 26.99 -8.56
CA PRO A 331 -43.29 26.87 -7.45
C PRO A 331 -43.64 27.82 -6.27
N HIS A 332 -42.99 27.72 -5.09
CA HIS A 332 -43.04 28.81 -4.09
C HIS A 332 -41.72 29.02 -3.34
N TYR A 333 -41.22 30.25 -3.46
CA TYR A 333 -40.29 30.92 -2.55
C TYR A 333 -40.94 31.16 -1.18
N LEU A 334 -40.19 31.03 -0.08
CA LEU A 334 -40.21 32.08 0.95
C LEU A 334 -38.93 32.10 1.81
N ASN A 335 -38.52 33.34 2.03
CA ASN A 335 -37.45 33.93 2.81
C ASN A 335 -37.69 33.81 4.33
N GLY A 336 -36.63 33.89 5.15
CA GLY A 336 -36.75 34.01 6.61
C GLY A 336 -35.41 34.19 7.32
N TYR A 337 -35.02 35.43 7.56
CA TYR A 337 -33.87 35.87 8.35
C TYR A 337 -34.20 36.07 9.84
N TYR A 338 -33.13 35.99 10.66
CA TYR A 338 -32.78 36.76 11.88
C TYR A 338 -32.77 36.12 13.28
N ASN A 339 -31.57 36.28 13.89
CA ASN A 339 -31.16 36.45 15.30
C ASN A 339 -31.26 35.22 16.22
N GLY A 340 -30.24 34.79 16.97
CA GLY A 340 -29.06 35.48 17.52
C GLY A 340 -29.17 35.44 19.05
N ASP A 341 -28.28 34.75 19.75
CA ASP A 341 -27.75 35.20 21.05
C ASP A 341 -26.51 34.38 21.49
N GLU A 342 -25.62 35.08 22.15
CA GLU A 342 -24.34 34.68 22.71
C GLU A 342 -24.51 34.06 24.10
N THR A 343 -23.63 33.14 24.49
CA THR A 343 -23.11 33.14 25.88
C THR A 343 -21.68 32.61 25.91
N VAL A 344 -20.82 33.50 26.38
CA VAL A 344 -19.42 33.37 26.77
C VAL A 344 -19.31 32.56 28.06
N GLU A 345 -18.39 31.60 28.15
CA GLU A 345 -17.67 31.33 29.39
C GLU A 345 -16.19 31.03 29.09
N SER A 346 -15.35 31.89 29.67
CA SER A 346 -13.89 31.89 29.69
C SER A 346 -13.42 31.22 30.98
N HIS A 347 -12.41 30.36 30.91
CA HIS A 347 -11.41 30.21 31.96
C HIS A 347 -10.04 29.97 31.28
N GLY A 348 -9.12 30.92 31.44
CA GLY A 348 -7.68 30.71 31.20
C GLY A 348 -7.08 29.85 32.33
N ILE A 349 -5.79 29.56 32.44
CA ILE A 349 -4.53 30.04 31.86
C ILE A 349 -3.56 28.85 32.12
N ASP A 350 -2.67 28.48 31.19
CA ASP A 350 -1.22 28.50 31.49
C ASP A 350 -0.36 28.18 30.26
N LEU A 351 0.50 29.16 30.02
CA LEU A 351 1.62 29.23 29.12
C LEU A 351 2.63 28.12 29.45
N LEU A 352 2.96 27.27 28.48
CA LEU A 352 4.28 26.65 28.39
C LEU A 352 4.75 26.75 26.94
N GLU A 353 5.39 27.88 26.65
CA GLU A 353 6.29 28.02 25.50
C GLU A 353 7.47 27.06 25.72
N PHE A 354 7.64 26.08 24.83
CA PHE A 354 8.91 25.37 24.69
C PHE A 354 9.66 25.97 23.50
N PRO A 355 10.98 26.20 23.60
CA PRO A 355 11.74 26.97 22.63
C PRO A 355 11.84 26.24 21.28
N ASN A 356 11.94 27.03 20.22
CA ASN A 356 12.40 26.56 18.92
C ASN A 356 13.86 26.11 19.08
N ASP A 357 14.12 24.81 18.99
CA ASP A 357 15.47 24.26 18.84
C ASP A 357 15.93 24.46 17.37
N ASP A 358 16.20 25.71 17.01
CA ASP A 358 17.04 26.09 15.87
C ASP A 358 18.38 26.61 16.45
N ASP A 359 19.18 25.70 17.01
CA ASP A 359 20.59 25.98 17.32
C ASP A 359 21.47 25.33 16.23
N ASP A 360 21.72 26.12 15.18
CA ASP A 360 22.81 25.92 14.22
C ASP A 360 24.14 26.16 14.96
N GLU A 361 24.85 25.10 15.34
CA GLU A 361 26.27 25.21 15.67
C GLU A 361 27.10 25.36 14.38
N GLU A 362 27.57 26.58 14.15
CA GLU A 362 28.58 26.92 13.14
C GLU A 362 29.94 26.28 13.49
N ASP A 363 30.22 25.10 12.95
CA ASP A 363 31.59 24.57 12.88
C ASP A 363 32.27 25.03 11.59
N ASP A 364 33.17 25.99 11.77
CA ASP A 364 34.08 26.57 10.78
C ASP A 364 35.14 25.52 10.35
N ASP A 365 34.93 24.81 9.24
CA ASP A 365 36.03 24.16 8.51
C ASP A 365 36.04 24.49 7.02
N LYS A 366 37.08 25.25 6.63
CA LYS A 366 37.30 25.74 5.27
C LYS A 366 37.95 24.67 4.41
N SER A 367 37.18 24.02 3.53
CA SER A 367 37.76 23.34 2.36
C SER A 367 36.73 23.04 1.25
N PHE A 368 36.88 23.75 0.12
CA PHE A 368 36.50 23.43 -1.25
C PHE A 368 35.13 22.77 -1.55
N GLY A 369 34.12 23.62 -1.80
CA GLY A 369 33.01 23.29 -2.73
C GLY A 369 31.85 22.47 -2.18
N ASN A 370 31.63 22.48 -0.87
CA ASN A 370 30.76 21.54 -0.18
C ASN A 370 29.27 21.69 -0.52
N VAL A 371 28.74 20.65 -1.18
CA VAL A 371 27.34 20.25 -1.09
C VAL A 371 27.02 20.02 0.39
N ASN A 372 25.98 20.66 0.91
CA ASN A 372 25.55 20.41 2.30
C ASN A 372 24.75 19.10 2.31
N ILE A 373 25.28 18.08 2.97
CA ILE A 373 24.73 16.74 3.04
C ILE A 373 24.36 16.47 4.49
N SER A 374 23.17 15.94 4.72
CA SER A 374 22.73 15.40 6.01
C SER A 374 22.06 14.05 5.81
N ILE A 375 22.11 13.20 6.82
CA ILE A 375 21.41 11.92 6.83
C ILE A 375 20.55 11.82 8.08
N LYS A 376 19.36 11.22 7.95
CA LYS A 376 18.49 10.85 9.07
C LYS A 376 17.90 9.48 8.81
N GLY A 377 17.68 8.68 9.84
CA GLY A 377 17.10 7.34 9.74
C GLY A 377 15.79 7.21 10.51
N ASP A 378 14.95 6.30 10.05
CA ASP A 378 13.79 5.77 10.77
C ASP A 378 13.80 4.23 10.66
N ARG A 379 13.30 3.51 11.68
CA ARG A 379 13.11 2.05 11.57
C ARG A 379 11.95 1.71 10.63
N ARG A 380 12.11 0.63 9.85
CA ARG A 380 11.05 0.13 8.95
C ARG A 380 9.97 -0.64 9.71
N GLU A 381 8.73 -0.59 9.21
CA GLU A 381 7.56 -1.32 9.71
C GLU A 381 7.69 -2.86 9.68
N ASN A 382 8.69 -3.38 8.96
CA ASN A 382 8.98 -4.81 8.91
C ASN A 382 10.16 -5.20 9.80
N GLY A 383 10.84 -4.25 10.46
CA GLY A 383 11.89 -4.51 11.46
C GLY A 383 13.19 -5.08 10.88
N ASP A 384 13.15 -5.51 9.62
CA ASP A 384 14.26 -6.09 8.86
C ASP A 384 15.26 -5.03 8.36
N GLY A 385 15.11 -3.74 8.72
CA GLY A 385 16.04 -2.69 8.29
C GLY A 385 15.65 -1.27 8.69
N LEU A 386 16.44 -0.32 8.21
CA LEU A 386 16.23 1.14 8.36
C LEU A 386 15.73 1.76 7.05
N PHE A 387 15.07 2.90 7.18
CA PHE A 387 14.71 3.77 6.08
C PHE A 387 15.50 5.07 6.28
N LEU A 388 16.51 5.28 5.45
CA LEU A 388 17.42 6.41 5.58
C LEU A 388 17.03 7.51 4.57
N ARG A 389 17.12 8.76 5.01
CA ARG A 389 16.94 9.99 4.24
C ARG A 389 18.28 10.69 4.10
N LEU A 390 18.85 10.69 2.90
CA LEU A 390 19.97 11.54 2.52
C LEU A 390 19.42 12.85 1.94
N ARG A 391 19.66 13.96 2.63
CA ARG A 391 19.32 15.31 2.15
C ARG A 391 20.57 15.97 1.60
N ILE A 392 20.48 16.39 0.34
CA ILE A 392 21.57 17.00 -0.43
C ILE A 392 21.13 18.41 -0.83
N VAL A 393 21.90 19.43 -0.46
CA VAL A 393 21.70 20.81 -0.91
C VAL A 393 22.80 21.14 -1.91
N ASP A 394 22.41 21.37 -3.16
CA ASP A 394 23.36 21.77 -4.20
C ASP A 394 23.81 23.22 -4.05
N LYS A 395 24.78 23.63 -4.89
CA LYS A 395 25.39 24.97 -4.85
C LYS A 395 24.40 26.08 -5.19
N GLU A 396 23.28 25.73 -5.84
CA GLU A 396 22.19 26.65 -6.17
C GLU A 396 21.11 26.69 -5.08
N GLY A 397 21.30 25.98 -3.96
CA GLY A 397 20.37 25.92 -2.84
C GLY A 397 19.20 24.97 -3.06
N ARG A 398 19.20 24.16 -4.14
CA ARG A 398 18.14 23.19 -4.38
C ARG A 398 18.35 21.98 -3.49
N VAL A 399 17.28 21.60 -2.80
CA VAL A 399 17.25 20.46 -1.90
C VAL A 399 16.81 19.22 -2.67
N ARG A 400 17.56 18.13 -2.54
CA ARG A 400 17.19 16.78 -3.00
C ARG A 400 17.13 15.88 -1.78
N ASN A 401 15.97 15.28 -1.54
CA ASN A 401 15.82 14.28 -0.50
C ASN A 401 15.75 12.91 -1.15
N ILE A 402 16.64 12.01 -0.72
CA ILE A 402 16.78 10.68 -1.28
C ILE A 402 16.52 9.71 -0.14
N TYR A 403 15.48 8.90 -0.31
CA TYR A 403 15.06 7.97 0.71
C TYR A 403 15.30 6.55 0.21
N PHE A 404 15.85 5.71 1.07
CA PHE A 404 16.26 4.37 0.68
C PHE A 404 16.16 3.38 1.85
N PRO A 405 15.71 2.14 1.59
CA PRO A 405 16.05 0.99 2.41
C PRO A 405 17.52 0.93 2.78
N PHE A 406 17.80 0.55 4.02
CA PHE A 406 19.07 -0.01 4.42
C PHE A 406 18.81 -1.31 5.19
N ASP A 407 19.22 -2.44 4.63
CA ASP A 407 19.11 -3.75 5.27
C ASP A 407 20.31 -3.98 6.20
N ILE A 408 20.05 -4.14 7.49
CA ILE A 408 21.10 -4.19 8.53
C ILE A 408 21.93 -5.48 8.43
N GLU A 409 21.40 -6.55 7.83
CA GLU A 409 22.11 -7.82 7.72
C GLU A 409 22.99 -7.89 6.46
N THR A 410 22.57 -7.23 5.39
CA THR A 410 23.17 -7.39 4.06
C THR A 410 23.87 -6.16 3.50
N ASP A 411 23.44 -4.95 3.86
CA ASP A 411 24.02 -3.71 3.34
C ASP A 411 25.24 -3.26 4.15
N THR A 412 26.17 -2.57 3.49
CA THR A 412 27.25 -1.82 4.15
C THR A 412 27.15 -0.34 3.82
N ALA A 413 27.48 0.53 4.78
CA ALA A 413 27.44 1.97 4.55
C ALA A 413 28.28 2.39 3.34
N ILE A 414 29.45 1.76 3.15
CA ILE A 414 30.34 2.06 2.02
C ILE A 414 29.79 1.58 0.68
N SER A 415 29.11 0.43 0.62
CA SER A 415 28.51 -0.06 -0.63
C SER A 415 27.38 0.85 -1.07
N VAL A 416 26.48 1.18 -0.13
CA VAL A 416 25.34 2.07 -0.38
C VAL A 416 25.81 3.48 -0.74
N ALA A 417 26.81 4.03 -0.04
CA ALA A 417 27.37 5.35 -0.35
C ALA A 417 28.01 5.39 -1.74
N ARG A 418 28.73 4.34 -2.14
CA ARG A 418 29.35 4.26 -3.47
C ARG A 418 28.30 4.24 -4.58
N GLU A 419 27.25 3.44 -4.40
CA GLU A 419 26.13 3.38 -5.34
C GLU A 419 25.40 4.72 -5.44
N MET A 420 25.22 5.41 -4.32
CA MET A 420 24.65 6.77 -4.32
C MET A 420 25.49 7.74 -5.11
N VAL A 421 26.80 7.77 -4.89
CA VAL A 421 27.68 8.72 -5.58
C VAL A 421 27.73 8.44 -7.08
N GLU A 422 27.83 7.17 -7.47
CA GLU A 422 27.81 6.74 -8.88
C GLU A 422 26.50 7.13 -9.57
N GLU A 423 25.36 6.94 -8.90
CA GLU A 423 24.06 7.19 -9.52
C GLU A 423 23.63 8.65 -9.48
N LEU A 424 24.02 9.41 -8.46
CA LEU A 424 23.54 10.77 -8.22
C LEU A 424 24.45 11.87 -8.77
N GLU A 425 25.44 11.48 -9.60
CA GLU A 425 26.44 12.38 -10.20
C GLU A 425 27.16 13.23 -9.13
N MET A 426 27.47 12.62 -7.99
CA MET A 426 28.22 13.27 -6.90
C MET A 426 29.73 13.08 -7.09
N ASP A 427 30.57 13.79 -6.32
CA ASP A 427 32.02 13.61 -6.41
C ASP A 427 32.42 12.32 -5.67
N ASP A 428 33.32 11.51 -6.26
CA ASP A 428 33.85 10.29 -5.64
C ASP A 428 34.45 10.52 -4.24
N ARG A 429 34.88 11.75 -3.95
CA ARG A 429 35.37 12.18 -2.63
C ARG A 429 34.29 12.21 -1.56
N ASP A 430 33.00 12.21 -1.93
CA ASP A 430 31.87 12.21 -1.00
C ASP A 430 31.53 10.80 -0.50
N VAL A 431 32.03 9.72 -1.13
CA VAL A 431 31.69 8.32 -0.77
C VAL A 431 32.02 8.04 0.70
N THR A 432 33.25 8.33 1.14
CA THR A 432 33.67 8.08 2.52
C THR A 432 32.91 8.96 3.51
N LYS A 433 32.59 10.20 3.12
CA LYS A 433 31.83 11.13 3.96
C LYS A 433 30.42 10.60 4.17
N ILE A 434 29.71 10.24 3.09
CA ILE A 434 28.36 9.68 3.13
C ILE A 434 28.35 8.34 3.89
N ALA A 435 29.32 7.47 3.66
CA ALA A 435 29.43 6.20 4.37
C ALA A 435 29.57 6.41 5.89
N ASN A 436 30.44 7.32 6.32
CA ASN A 436 30.59 7.65 7.74
C ASN A 436 29.30 8.22 8.35
N MET A 437 28.57 9.03 7.59
CA MET A 437 27.28 9.57 8.02
C MET A 437 26.24 8.46 8.16
N ILE A 438 26.15 7.54 7.19
CA ILE A 438 25.28 6.36 7.25
C ILE A 438 25.64 5.51 8.49
N ASP A 439 26.91 5.18 8.68
CA ASP A 439 27.36 4.39 9.84
C ASP A 439 27.01 5.05 11.18
N GLY A 440 27.20 6.37 11.28
CA GLY A 440 26.85 7.14 12.47
C GLY A 440 25.36 7.12 12.76
N GLU A 441 24.52 7.27 11.73
CA GLU A 441 23.07 7.22 11.86
C GLU A 441 22.59 5.81 12.25
N ILE A 442 23.11 4.75 11.62
CA ILE A 442 22.76 3.36 11.94
C ILE A 442 23.15 3.02 13.39
N ALA A 443 24.32 3.48 13.85
CA ALA A 443 24.79 3.24 15.21
C ALA A 443 23.85 3.83 16.29
N SER A 444 23.07 4.88 15.96
CA SER A 444 22.06 5.43 16.86
C SER A 444 20.86 4.49 17.07
N PHE A 445 20.54 3.67 16.07
CA PHE A 445 19.43 2.71 16.12
C PHE A 445 19.89 1.29 16.50
N VAL A 446 21.13 0.92 16.18
CA VAL A 446 21.67 -0.45 16.34
C VAL A 446 22.93 -0.41 17.22
N PRO A 447 22.80 -0.69 18.54
CA PRO A 447 23.90 -0.51 19.50
C PRO A 447 25.17 -1.35 19.24
N ASN A 448 25.06 -2.43 18.46
CA ASN A 448 26.15 -3.33 18.12
C ASN A 448 26.64 -3.16 16.66
N TRP A 449 26.26 -2.07 15.98
CA TRP A 449 26.71 -1.81 14.63
C TRP A 449 28.22 -1.59 14.59
N SER A 450 28.93 -2.43 13.85
CA SER A 450 30.36 -2.27 13.63
C SER A 450 30.58 -1.25 12.53
N ILE A 451 31.01 -0.04 12.90
CA ILE A 451 31.44 1.00 11.97
C ILE A 451 32.64 0.47 11.19
N PHE A 452 32.43 0.04 9.95
CA PHE A 452 33.51 -0.40 9.07
C PHE A 452 34.16 0.81 8.42
N CYS A 453 34.88 1.58 9.24
CA CYS A 453 35.78 2.62 8.78
C CYS A 453 36.98 1.95 8.08
N SER A 454 36.90 1.68 6.77
CA SER A 454 38.07 1.19 6.06
C SER A 454 39.03 2.34 5.73
N SER A 455 39.93 2.65 6.65
CA SER A 455 41.25 3.15 6.26
C SER A 455 42.05 2.00 5.65
N ALA A 456 42.20 2.04 4.33
CA ALA A 456 43.21 1.39 3.51
C ALA A 456 43.33 -0.16 3.49
N SER A 457 43.33 -0.66 2.26
CA SER A 457 43.88 -1.93 1.78
C SER A 457 43.19 -3.22 2.24
N ASN A 458 42.24 -3.68 1.41
CA ASN A 458 42.33 -5.07 0.97
C ASN A 458 41.92 -5.19 -0.49
N ARG A 459 42.82 -5.78 -1.28
CA ARG A 459 42.53 -6.19 -2.65
C ARG A 459 41.37 -7.19 -2.60
N SER A 460 40.40 -6.91 -3.47
CA SER A 460 39.38 -7.81 -4.00
C SER A 460 39.65 -9.31 -3.83
N SER A 461 38.81 -9.99 -3.03
CA SER A 461 38.57 -11.43 -3.14
C SER A 461 37.26 -11.78 -3.85
N TRP A 462 36.59 -10.83 -4.49
CA TRP A 462 35.41 -11.08 -5.33
C TRP A 462 35.82 -11.43 -6.76
N VAL A 463 36.71 -12.41 -6.91
CA VAL A 463 36.89 -13.22 -8.11
C VAL A 463 37.03 -14.66 -7.63
N GLN A 464 35.88 -15.31 -7.38
CA GLN A 464 35.58 -16.70 -7.71
C GLN A 464 34.35 -17.20 -6.93
N SER A 465 33.45 -17.85 -7.69
CA SER A 465 32.26 -18.59 -7.24
C SER A 465 31.05 -17.67 -6.96
N TRP A 466 30.00 -17.61 -7.77
CA TRP A 466 29.26 -18.71 -8.40
C TRP A 466 28.74 -18.35 -9.81
N ILE A 467 29.22 -19.11 -10.80
CA ILE A 467 28.47 -19.49 -12.00
C ILE A 467 28.04 -20.94 -11.76
N SER A 468 26.80 -21.26 -12.13
CA SER A 468 26.11 -22.57 -12.03
C SER A 468 25.52 -22.82 -10.63
N VAL A 469 24.21 -22.88 -10.45
CA VAL A 469 23.24 -23.74 -11.14
C VAL A 469 21.94 -22.98 -11.46
N ARG A 470 21.37 -23.37 -12.61
CA ARG A 470 20.16 -22.90 -13.31
C ARG A 470 18.94 -22.56 -12.47
#